data_AF-A0AAE0V023-F1
#
_entry.id   AF-A0AAE0V023-F1
#
_cell.length_a   1.000
_cell.length_b   1.000
_cell.length_c   1.000
_cell.angle_alpha   90.00
_cell.angle_beta   90.00
_cell.angle_gamma   90.00
#
_symmetry.space_group_name_H-M   'P 1'
#
loop_
_entity.id
_entity.type
_entity.pdbx_description
1 polymer ?
#
loop_
_entity_poly.entity_id
_entity_poly.type
_entity_poly.pdbx_seq_one_letter_code
_entity_poly.pdbx_strand_id
1 'polypeptide(L)'
;MWLSDRVPDTTIQLAGLTSVHADRNAALCRRLQPTATISSEEYTTSVTSYIGKCIDDMTVSKTITTRSNQKPWMTAEVLKSRDFVFRAGDKTALKTARPKLSRAIKGAKSAHAQRIRCHFQDSGDSRPMWQGIQAITYYKTTSPACDSEPPSQTC
;
A
#
# COMPACT_ATOMS: atom_id res chain seq x y z
N MET A 1 31.64 32.33 -1.35
CA MET A 1 31.38 33.66 -0.79
C MET A 1 30.79 34.50 -1.92
N TRP A 2 29.46 34.50 -2.04
CA TRP A 2 28.75 35.11 -3.16
C TRP A 2 27.47 35.78 -2.66
N LEU A 3 27.30 37.04 -3.09
CA LEU A 3 26.17 37.97 -3.00
C LEU A 3 25.61 38.33 -1.63
N SER A 4 26.11 39.46 -1.11
CA SER A 4 25.31 40.38 -0.29
C SER A 4 24.43 41.23 -1.21
N ASP A 5 23.19 40.80 -1.48
CA ASP A 5 22.17 41.68 -2.05
C ASP A 5 21.42 42.38 -0.91
N ARG A 6 22.05 43.41 -0.35
CA ARG A 6 21.29 44.53 0.21
C ARG A 6 20.84 45.37 -0.97
N VAL A 7 19.59 45.19 -1.40
CA VAL A 7 18.93 46.18 -2.26
C VAL A 7 18.73 47.43 -1.39
N PRO A 8 19.38 48.56 -1.69
CA PRO A 8 19.09 49.79 -0.98
C PRO A 8 17.66 50.21 -1.33
N ASP A 9 16.89 50.55 -0.30
CA ASP A 9 15.49 50.97 -0.39
C ASP A 9 15.40 52.40 -0.95
N THR A 10 15.95 52.61 -2.14
CA THR A 10 15.82 53.85 -2.89
C THR A 10 14.61 53.72 -3.80
N THR A 11 13.47 54.07 -3.22
CA THR A 11 12.42 54.88 -3.84
C THR A 11 12.21 54.64 -5.35
N ILE A 12 11.43 53.62 -5.69
CA ILE A 12 10.79 53.57 -7.01
C ILE A 12 9.64 54.60 -6.97
N GLN A 13 9.92 55.84 -7.41
CA GLN A 13 8.86 56.83 -7.61
C GLN A 13 8.06 56.47 -8.87
N LEU A 14 6.94 55.78 -8.68
CA LEU A 14 5.89 55.66 -9.67
C LEU A 14 4.97 56.88 -9.53
N ALA A 15 4.91 57.72 -10.57
CA ALA A 15 4.04 58.88 -10.60
C ALA A 15 2.58 58.44 -10.41
N GLY A 16 1.94 58.93 -9.34
CA GLY A 16 0.51 58.72 -9.06
C GLY A 16 0.17 57.82 -7.85
N LEU A 17 1.15 57.26 -7.13
CA LEU A 17 0.90 56.48 -5.91
C LEU A 17 1.42 57.24 -4.67
N THR A 18 0.51 57.70 -3.81
CA THR A 18 0.87 58.22 -2.49
C THR A 18 1.28 57.06 -1.59
N SER A 19 2.54 57.02 -1.12
CA SER A 19 2.96 56.03 -0.14
C SER A 19 2.25 56.30 1.19
N VAL A 20 1.36 55.41 1.59
CA VAL A 20 0.76 55.43 2.93
C VAL A 20 1.71 54.70 3.87
N HIS A 21 2.47 55.45 4.67
CA HIS A 21 3.17 54.88 5.81
C HIS A 21 2.15 54.53 6.89
N ALA A 22 1.96 53.24 7.16
CA ALA A 22 1.27 52.81 8.38
C ALA A 22 2.19 53.13 9.57
N ASP A 23 1.88 54.20 10.30
CA ASP A 23 2.53 54.53 11.57
C ASP A 23 2.19 53.43 12.59
N ARG A 24 3.10 52.47 12.76
CA ARG A 24 3.06 51.52 13.87
C ARG A 24 3.48 52.27 15.13
N ASN A 25 2.52 52.90 15.79
CA ASN A 25 2.70 53.44 17.13
C ASN A 25 3.00 52.31 18.13
N ALA A 26 4.28 52.09 18.42
CA ALA A 26 4.80 51.09 19.35
C ALA A 26 4.35 51.28 20.82
N ALA A 27 3.61 52.35 21.11
CA ALA A 27 3.16 52.70 22.45
C ALA A 27 1.92 51.92 22.94
N LEU A 28 1.21 51.19 22.06
CA LEU A 28 0.01 50.42 22.44
C LEU A 28 0.29 48.97 22.86
N CYS A 29 1.54 48.51 22.83
CA CYS A 29 1.91 47.13 23.23
C CYS A 29 2.13 46.93 24.75
N ARG A 30 1.59 47.80 25.61
CA ARG A 30 1.61 47.59 27.07
C ARG A 30 0.20 47.53 27.63
N ARG A 31 -0.39 46.32 27.59
CA ARG A 31 -1.31 45.71 28.57
C ARG A 31 -2.19 44.65 27.90
N LEU A 32 -1.59 43.55 27.47
CA LEU A 32 -2.31 42.30 27.40
C LEU A 32 -1.54 41.32 28.29
N GLN A 33 -2.17 40.91 29.39
CA GLN A 33 -1.71 39.75 30.15
C GLN A 33 -1.59 38.58 29.17
N PRO A 34 -0.51 37.77 29.21
CA PRO A 34 -0.46 36.54 28.45
C PRO A 34 -1.42 35.54 29.10
N THR A 35 -2.70 35.60 28.77
CA THR A 35 -3.60 34.48 28.98
C THR A 35 -3.28 33.46 27.90
N ALA A 36 -2.52 32.42 28.27
CA ALA A 36 -2.20 31.24 27.48
C ALA A 36 -1.79 31.51 26.02
N THR A 37 -0.53 31.88 25.80
CA THR A 37 0.09 31.70 24.49
C THR A 37 0.21 30.20 24.23
N ILE A 38 -0.80 29.61 23.58
CA ILE A 38 -0.76 28.21 23.14
C ILE A 38 0.55 28.03 22.38
N SER A 39 1.43 27.18 22.91
CA SER A 39 2.72 26.91 22.27
C SER A 39 2.45 26.39 20.86
N SER A 40 3.26 26.79 19.87
CA SER A 40 3.14 26.25 18.50
C SER A 40 3.11 24.71 18.51
N GLU A 41 3.87 24.11 19.44
CA GLU A 41 3.92 22.66 19.63
C GLU A 41 2.57 22.08 20.10
N GLU A 42 1.88 22.77 21.01
CA GLU A 42 0.58 22.37 21.55
C GLU A 42 -0.51 22.45 20.46
N TYR A 43 -0.48 23.51 19.64
CA TYR A 43 -1.37 23.62 18.47
C TYR A 43 -1.11 22.50 17.46
N THR A 44 0.14 22.25 17.10
CA THR A 44 0.49 21.17 16.16
C THR A 44 0.13 19.79 16.70
N THR A 45 0.29 19.57 18.01
CA THR A 45 -0.08 18.31 18.67
C THR A 45 -1.59 18.11 18.63
N SER A 46 -2.37 19.16 18.94
CA SER A 46 -3.83 19.10 18.93
C SER A 46 -4.38 18.82 17.52
N VAL A 47 -3.89 19.53 16.50
CA VAL A 47 -4.31 19.33 15.10
C VAL A 47 -3.93 17.93 14.61
N THR A 48 -2.71 17.48 14.88
CA THR A 48 -2.24 16.13 14.47
C THR A 48 -3.05 15.03 15.18
N SER A 49 -3.33 15.20 16.47
CA SER A 49 -4.17 14.29 17.26
C SER A 49 -5.60 14.21 16.71
N TYR A 50 -6.20 15.35 16.37
CA TYR A 50 -7.54 15.40 15.78
C TYR A 50 -7.58 14.69 14.42
N ILE A 51 -6.59 14.93 13.55
CA ILE A 51 -6.48 14.23 12.26
C ILE A 51 -6.33 12.71 12.48
N GLY A 52 -5.48 12.29 13.41
CA GLY A 52 -5.30 10.88 13.77
C GLY A 52 -6.61 10.22 14.20
N LYS A 53 -7.34 10.87 15.11
CA LYS A 53 -8.67 10.42 15.53
C LYS A 53 -9.65 10.32 14.36
N CYS A 54 -9.69 11.33 13.49
CA CYS A 54 -10.52 11.30 12.29
C CYS A 54 -10.17 10.12 11.35
N ILE A 55 -8.89 9.79 11.23
CA ILE A 55 -8.45 8.63 10.45
C ILE A 55 -8.94 7.34 11.10
N ASP A 56 -8.79 7.19 12.40
CA ASP A 56 -9.21 5.98 13.12
C ASP A 56 -10.74 5.80 13.11
N ASP A 57 -11.50 6.88 13.26
CA ASP A 57 -12.97 6.87 13.26
C ASP A 57 -13.56 6.62 11.87
N MET A 58 -12.94 7.15 10.80
CA MET A 58 -13.45 7.02 9.42
C MET A 58 -12.86 5.82 8.65
N THR A 59 -11.68 5.34 9.01
CA THR A 59 -10.96 4.30 8.27
C THR A 59 -11.15 2.94 8.93
N VAL A 60 -11.90 2.05 8.27
CA VAL A 60 -11.99 0.66 8.72
C VAL A 60 -10.71 -0.10 8.34
N SER A 61 -9.80 -0.25 9.30
CA SER A 61 -8.62 -1.11 9.16
C SER A 61 -9.02 -2.59 9.06
N LYS A 62 -8.59 -3.27 8.00
CA LYS A 62 -8.83 -4.70 7.79
C LYS A 62 -7.52 -5.43 7.59
N THR A 63 -7.17 -6.29 8.53
CA THR A 63 -6.00 -7.18 8.42
C THR A 63 -6.34 -8.36 7.50
N ILE A 64 -5.74 -8.40 6.31
CA ILE A 64 -5.88 -9.53 5.38
C ILE A 64 -4.78 -10.55 5.67
N THR A 65 -5.12 -11.62 6.38
CA THR A 65 -4.18 -12.72 6.62
C THR A 65 -4.06 -13.59 5.36
N THR A 66 -2.93 -13.47 4.66
CA THR A 66 -2.62 -14.30 3.50
C THR A 66 -1.82 -15.51 3.97
N ARG A 67 -2.44 -16.70 4.01
CA ARG A 67 -1.73 -17.93 4.41
C ARG A 67 -0.87 -18.46 3.27
N SER A 68 0.18 -19.23 3.63
CA SER A 68 1.11 -19.90 2.70
C SER A 68 0.43 -20.77 1.64
N ASN A 69 -0.82 -21.18 1.89
CA ASN A 69 -1.64 -21.88 0.91
C ASN A 69 -2.33 -20.89 -0.05
N GLN A 70 -1.53 -20.19 -0.86
CA GLN A 70 -2.06 -19.34 -1.92
C GLN A 70 -2.94 -20.21 -2.82
N LYS A 71 -4.23 -19.84 -2.89
CA LYS A 71 -5.16 -20.49 -3.80
C LYS A 71 -4.56 -20.43 -5.21
N PRO A 72 -4.27 -21.55 -5.89
CA PRO A 72 -3.59 -21.56 -7.19
C PRO A 72 -4.45 -20.95 -8.30
N TRP A 73 -5.74 -20.75 -8.03
CA TRP A 73 -6.69 -20.04 -8.89
C TRP A 73 -6.74 -18.52 -8.62
N MET A 74 -5.98 -18.00 -7.64
CA MET A 74 -5.74 -16.55 -7.48
C MET A 74 -4.50 -16.17 -8.31
N THR A 75 -4.70 -16.02 -9.62
CA THR A 75 -3.64 -15.60 -10.54
C THR A 75 -3.41 -14.09 -10.47
N ALA A 76 -2.25 -13.63 -10.96
CA ALA A 76 -1.93 -12.19 -11.04
C ALA A 76 -3.03 -11.40 -11.77
N GLU A 77 -3.65 -11.97 -12.79
CA GLU A 77 -4.74 -11.33 -13.54
C GLU A 77 -6.02 -11.14 -12.71
N VAL A 78 -6.35 -12.10 -11.84
CA VAL A 78 -7.47 -11.97 -10.89
C VAL A 78 -7.19 -10.86 -9.88
N LEU A 79 -5.95 -10.72 -9.42
CA LEU A 79 -5.53 -9.69 -8.47
C LEU A 79 -5.49 -8.30 -9.11
N LYS A 80 -4.88 -8.16 -10.29
CA LYS A 80 -4.84 -6.89 -11.05
C LYS A 80 -6.25 -6.38 -11.37
N SER A 81 -7.14 -7.26 -11.80
CA SER A 81 -8.54 -6.91 -12.10
C SER A 81 -9.29 -6.38 -10.87
N ARG A 82 -8.99 -6.89 -9.67
CA ARG A 82 -9.55 -6.40 -8.41
C ARG A 82 -8.97 -5.03 -8.05
N ASP A 83 -7.65 -4.90 -8.09
CA ASP A 83 -6.94 -3.74 -7.57
C ASP A 83 -7.17 -2.49 -8.42
N PHE A 84 -7.25 -2.62 -9.74
CA PHE A 84 -7.55 -1.52 -10.66
C PHE A 84 -8.88 -0.83 -10.31
N VAL A 85 -9.94 -1.62 -10.10
CA VAL A 85 -11.28 -1.11 -9.84
C VAL A 85 -11.43 -0.57 -8.42
N PHE A 86 -10.72 -1.19 -7.47
CA PHE A 86 -10.69 -0.70 -6.10
C PHE A 86 -10.01 0.67 -5.99
N ARG A 87 -8.88 0.85 -6.67
CA ARG A 87 -8.14 2.13 -6.68
C ARG A 87 -8.89 3.25 -7.38
N ALA A 88 -9.72 2.93 -8.38
CA ALA A 88 -10.52 3.92 -9.10
C ALA A 88 -11.62 4.57 -8.24
N GLY A 89 -12.02 3.98 -7.11
CA GLY A 89 -13.03 4.56 -6.20
C GLY A 89 -14.47 4.65 -6.77
N ASP A 90 -14.67 4.26 -8.03
CA ASP A 90 -15.96 4.34 -8.71
C ASP A 90 -16.87 3.15 -8.35
N LYS A 91 -17.94 3.45 -7.61
CA LYS A 91 -18.95 2.48 -7.17
C LYS A 91 -19.69 1.82 -8.35
N THR A 92 -19.86 2.51 -9.47
CA THR A 92 -20.56 2.00 -10.65
C THR A 92 -19.66 1.04 -11.45
N ALA A 93 -18.39 1.42 -11.68
CA ALA A 93 -17.38 0.52 -12.23
C ALA A 93 -17.20 -0.73 -11.36
N LEU A 94 -17.23 -0.60 -10.03
CA LEU A 94 -17.17 -1.73 -9.11
C LEU A 94 -18.33 -2.71 -9.27
N LYS A 95 -19.56 -2.21 -9.41
CA LYS A 95 -20.74 -3.05 -9.66
C LYS A 95 -20.60 -3.85 -10.97
N THR A 96 -20.06 -3.23 -12.02
CA THR A 96 -19.86 -3.86 -13.33
C THR A 96 -18.66 -4.83 -13.35
N ALA A 97 -17.61 -4.54 -12.59
CA ALA A 97 -16.42 -5.38 -12.52
C ALA A 97 -16.61 -6.64 -11.67
N ARG A 98 -17.42 -6.58 -10.60
CA ARG A 98 -17.73 -7.73 -9.71
C ARG A 98 -18.16 -9.00 -10.45
N PRO A 99 -19.12 -8.97 -11.40
CA PRO A 99 -19.48 -10.17 -12.13
C PRO A 99 -18.36 -10.67 -13.05
N LYS A 100 -17.58 -9.77 -13.66
CA LYS A 100 -16.40 -10.14 -14.48
C LYS A 100 -15.35 -10.85 -13.64
N LEU A 101 -15.00 -10.29 -12.48
CA LEU A 101 -14.09 -10.90 -11.50
C LEU A 101 -14.63 -12.26 -11.04
N SER A 102 -15.92 -12.36 -10.75
CA SER A 102 -16.55 -13.61 -10.31
C SER A 102 -16.44 -14.70 -11.38
N ARG A 103 -16.63 -14.35 -12.66
CA ARG A 103 -16.43 -15.26 -13.79
C ARG A 103 -14.97 -15.68 -13.93
N ALA A 104 -14.03 -14.73 -13.82
CA ALA A 104 -12.59 -15.02 -13.87
C ALA A 104 -12.16 -16.01 -12.76
N ILE A 105 -12.64 -15.81 -11.52
CA ILE A 105 -12.39 -16.73 -10.40
C ILE A 105 -12.99 -18.12 -10.67
N LYS A 106 -14.24 -18.18 -11.17
CA LYS A 106 -14.88 -19.46 -11.52
C LYS A 106 -14.10 -20.20 -12.61
N GLY A 107 -13.67 -19.48 -13.66
CA GLY A 107 -12.84 -20.03 -14.74
C GLY A 107 -11.50 -20.54 -14.23
N ALA A 108 -10.79 -19.76 -13.43
CA ALA A 108 -9.51 -20.16 -12.85
C ALA A 108 -9.63 -21.40 -11.95
N LYS A 109 -10.70 -21.48 -11.13
CA LYS A 109 -11.02 -22.67 -10.33
C LYS A 109 -11.29 -23.89 -11.19
N SER A 110 -12.10 -23.73 -12.24
CA SER A 110 -12.43 -24.81 -13.17
C SER A 110 -11.19 -25.33 -13.90
N ALA A 111 -10.35 -24.43 -14.42
CA ALA A 111 -9.09 -24.79 -15.08
C ALA A 111 -8.12 -25.52 -14.13
N HIS A 112 -8.01 -25.06 -12.88
CA HIS A 112 -7.20 -25.76 -11.88
C HIS A 112 -7.77 -27.15 -11.56
N ALA A 113 -9.09 -27.26 -11.33
CA ALA A 113 -9.74 -28.54 -11.08
C ALA A 113 -9.58 -29.51 -12.26
N GLN A 114 -9.65 -29.00 -13.50
CA GLN A 114 -9.42 -29.80 -14.69
C GLN A 114 -7.99 -30.34 -14.74
N ARG A 115 -6.99 -29.50 -14.45
CA ARG A 115 -5.59 -29.92 -14.39
C ARG A 115 -5.37 -31.02 -13.35
N ILE A 116 -5.97 -30.87 -12.16
CA ILE A 116 -5.94 -31.91 -11.13
C ILE A 116 -6.57 -33.20 -11.66
N ARG A 117 -7.76 -33.14 -12.27
CA ARG A 117 -8.42 -34.33 -12.85
C ARG A 117 -7.56 -35.02 -13.91
N CYS A 118 -6.84 -34.28 -14.75
CA CYS A 118 -5.94 -34.86 -15.76
C CYS A 118 -4.86 -35.76 -15.16
N HIS A 119 -4.39 -35.48 -13.94
CA HIS A 119 -3.42 -36.33 -13.25
C HIS A 119 -3.97 -37.70 -12.81
N PHE A 120 -5.30 -37.84 -12.72
CA PHE A 120 -5.98 -39.07 -12.26
C PHE A 120 -6.74 -39.77 -13.38
N GLN A 121 -6.48 -39.42 -14.64
CA GLN A 121 -7.03 -40.16 -15.77
C GLN A 121 -6.31 -41.51 -15.88
N ASP A 122 -7.08 -42.56 -16.15
CA ASP A 122 -6.62 -43.95 -16.18
C ASP A 122 -5.57 -44.13 -17.30
N SER A 123 -4.30 -44.00 -16.91
CA SER A 123 -3.14 -44.04 -17.83
C SER A 123 -2.24 -45.25 -17.56
N GLY A 124 -2.55 -46.07 -16.55
CA GLY A 124 -1.70 -47.20 -16.13
C GLY A 124 -0.37 -46.78 -15.47
N ASP A 125 -0.03 -45.49 -15.46
CA ASP A 125 1.16 -44.93 -14.82
C ASP A 125 0.81 -44.24 -13.49
N SER A 126 1.59 -44.50 -12.44
CA SER A 126 1.43 -43.90 -11.11
C SER A 126 2.11 -42.53 -10.97
N ARG A 127 3.03 -42.17 -11.88
CA ARG A 127 3.75 -40.88 -11.81
C ARG A 127 2.83 -39.66 -11.94
N PRO A 128 1.89 -39.58 -12.90
CA PRO A 128 0.95 -38.45 -13.00
C PRO A 128 0.06 -38.34 -11.76
N MET A 129 -0.36 -39.47 -11.19
CA MET A 129 -1.14 -39.51 -9.95
C MET A 129 -0.38 -38.89 -8.79
N TRP A 130 0.90 -39.24 -8.61
CA TRP A 130 1.76 -38.64 -7.59
C TRP A 130 1.96 -37.14 -7.80
N GLN A 131 2.12 -36.68 -9.05
CA GLN A 131 2.13 -35.26 -9.37
C GLN A 131 0.81 -34.57 -9.01
N GLY A 132 -0.32 -35.23 -9.22
CA GLY A 132 -1.64 -34.75 -8.80
C GLY A 132 -1.74 -34.57 -7.28
N ILE A 133 -1.26 -35.55 -6.50
CA ILE A 133 -1.21 -35.48 -5.04
C ILE A 133 -0.30 -34.33 -4.57
N GLN A 134 0.86 -34.16 -5.19
CA GLN A 134 1.76 -33.03 -4.91
C GLN A 134 1.10 -31.69 -5.24
N ALA A 135 0.38 -31.59 -6.37
CA ALA A 135 -0.31 -30.37 -6.78
C ALA A 135 -1.48 -29.98 -5.87
N ILE A 136 -2.13 -30.95 -5.21
CA ILE A 136 -3.19 -30.71 -4.21
C ILE A 136 -2.60 -30.30 -2.86
N THR A 137 -1.52 -30.96 -2.45
CA THR A 137 -0.92 -30.77 -1.12
C THR A 137 0.07 -29.61 -1.07
N TYR A 138 0.50 -29.09 -2.23
CA TYR A 138 1.64 -28.17 -2.37
C TYR A 138 2.91 -28.67 -1.69
N TYR A 139 3.04 -29.99 -1.56
CA TYR A 139 4.21 -30.60 -0.98
C TYR A 139 5.38 -30.37 -1.92
N LYS A 140 6.34 -29.55 -1.50
CA LYS A 140 7.61 -29.40 -2.22
C LYS A 140 8.40 -30.66 -1.99
N THR A 141 8.72 -31.38 -3.07
CA THR A 141 9.79 -32.37 -3.03
C THR A 141 11.07 -31.59 -2.79
N THR A 142 11.54 -31.57 -1.55
CA THR A 142 12.94 -31.24 -1.27
C THR A 142 13.74 -32.24 -2.09
N SER A 143 14.38 -31.76 -3.16
CA SER A 143 15.38 -32.57 -3.86
C SER A 143 16.43 -32.93 -2.80
N PRO A 144 16.71 -34.21 -2.55
CA PRO A 144 17.88 -34.56 -1.79
C PRO A 144 19.05 -34.13 -2.67
N ALA A 145 19.63 -32.97 -2.38
CA ALA A 145 21.01 -32.74 -2.74
C ALA A 145 21.77 -33.95 -2.17
N CYS A 146 22.50 -34.64 -3.05
CA CYS A 146 23.39 -35.72 -2.69
C CYS A 146 24.36 -35.22 -1.62
N ASP A 147 24.06 -35.46 -0.34
CA ASP A 147 25.08 -35.51 0.68
C ASP A 147 25.77 -36.86 0.51
N SER A 148 26.77 -36.78 -0.37
CA SER A 148 27.76 -37.79 -0.65
C SER A 148 28.36 -38.23 0.69
N GLU A 149 28.11 -39.48 1.07
CA GLU A 149 28.79 -40.14 2.18
C GLU A 149 30.31 -40.09 1.91
N PRO A 150 31.14 -39.51 2.80
CA PRO A 150 32.58 -39.57 2.62
C PRO A 150 33.07 -40.97 3.02
N PRO A 151 34.01 -41.59 2.26
CA PRO A 151 34.53 -42.89 2.62
C PRO A 151 35.29 -42.77 3.95
N SER A 152 34.77 -43.45 4.97
CA SER A 152 35.46 -43.65 6.24
C SER A 152 36.65 -44.59 5.98
N GLN A 153 37.82 -43.98 5.83
CA GLN A 153 39.10 -44.66 5.93
C GLN A 153 39.33 -45.03 7.40
N THR A 154 39.40 -46.32 7.70
CA THR A 154 40.06 -46.81 8.92
C THR A 154 40.89 -48.04 8.59
N CYS A 155 42.07 -48.04 9.20
CA CYS A 155 43.27 -48.88 9.08
C CYS A 155 43.10 -50.35 8.71
#